data_AF-A0A6D1AD89-F1
#
_entry.id   AF-A0A6D1AD89-F1
#
_cell.length_a   1.000
_cell.length_b   1.000
_cell.length_c   1.000
_cell.angle_alpha   90.00
_cell.angle_beta   90.00
_cell.angle_gamma   90.00
#
_symmetry.space_group_name_H-M   'P 1'
#
loop_
_entity.id
_entity.type
_entity.pdbx_description
1 polymer ?
#
loop_
_entity_poly.entity_id
_entity_poly.type
_entity_poly.pdbx_seq_one_letter_code
_entity_poly.pdbx_strand_id
1 'polypeptide(L)' 'LIATNKISVAPVMEDFYSKFKNNYESASQNLDHTSMSLQKIDESCPNDNGNLVIRRNKRGDKFIACDNFPKCNFTKSYDD' A
#
# COMPACT_ATOMS: atom_id res chain seq x y z
N LEU A 1 19.33 -5.88 28.18
CA LEU A 1 18.93 -7.03 29.04
C LEU A 1 19.48 -8.33 28.50
N ILE A 2 19.16 -8.70 27.26
CA ILE A 2 19.77 -9.85 26.58
C ILE A 2 21.30 -9.71 26.42
N ALA A 3 21.77 -8.59 25.87
CA ALA A 3 23.21 -8.35 25.67
C ALA A 3 24.02 -8.28 26.99
N THR A 4 23.34 -8.05 28.12
CA THR A 4 23.92 -8.04 29.46
C THR A 4 23.63 -9.32 30.23
N ASN A 5 23.13 -10.37 29.55
CA ASN A 5 22.74 -11.68 30.07
C ASN A 5 21.76 -11.65 31.26
N LYS A 6 20.98 -10.56 31.37
CA LYS A 6 19.97 -10.39 32.43
C LYS A 6 18.66 -11.12 32.14
N ILE A 7 18.39 -11.43 30.86
CA ILE A 7 17.21 -12.14 30.39
C ILE A 7 17.63 -13.00 29.19
N SER A 8 17.10 -14.22 29.09
CA SER A 8 17.33 -15.10 27.93
C SER A 8 16.56 -14.63 26.69
N VAL A 9 17.05 -14.98 25.51
CA VAL A 9 16.48 -14.51 24.23
C VAL A 9 15.09 -15.05 23.97
N ALA A 10 14.86 -16.34 24.29
CA ALA A 10 13.61 -17.04 24.01
C ALA A 10 12.34 -16.32 24.55
N PRO A 11 12.23 -15.95 25.84
CA PRO A 11 11.02 -15.30 26.35
C PRO A 11 10.78 -13.90 25.76
N VAL A 12 11.83 -13.17 25.42
CA VAL A 12 11.71 -11.84 24.81
C VAL A 12 11.19 -11.95 23.37
N MET A 13 11.70 -12.92 22.62
CA MET A 13 11.25 -13.16 21.25
C MET A 13 9.82 -13.72 21.21
N GLU A 14 9.46 -14.58 22.15
CA GLU A 14 8.09 -15.13 22.24
C GLU A 14 7.06 -14.04 22.54
N ASP A 15 7.33 -13.16 23.52
CA ASP A 15 6.43 -12.05 23.87
C ASP A 15 6.27 -11.06 22.70
N PHE A 16 7.37 -10.73 22.02
CA PHE A 16 7.30 -9.87 20.83
C PHE A 16 6.54 -10.54 19.69
N TYR A 17 6.88 -11.78 19.36
CA TYR A 17 6.34 -12.47 18.19
C TYR A 17 4.86 -12.79 18.35
N SER A 18 4.41 -13.18 19.55
CA SER A 18 2.99 -13.41 19.84
C SER A 18 2.14 -12.15 19.65
N LYS A 19 2.59 -10.99 20.17
CA LYS A 19 1.93 -9.70 19.96
C LYS A 19 1.90 -9.30 18.49
N PHE A 20 3.02 -9.47 17.79
CA PHE A 20 3.11 -9.19 16.36
C PHE A 20 2.16 -10.09 15.54
N LYS A 21 2.14 -11.40 15.82
CA LYS A 21 1.31 -12.38 15.12
C LYS A 21 -0.17 -12.05 15.23
N ASN A 22 -0.66 -11.70 16.42
CA ASN A 22 -2.05 -11.30 16.62
C ASN A 22 -2.41 -10.06 15.78
N ASN A 23 -1.53 -9.07 15.73
CA ASN A 23 -1.72 -7.88 14.91
C ASN A 23 -1.66 -8.19 13.41
N TYR A 24 -0.74 -9.07 13.00
CA TYR A 24 -0.61 -9.51 11.61
C TYR A 24 -1.83 -10.29 11.15
N GLU A 25 -2.32 -11.25 11.93
CA GLU A 25 -3.53 -12.01 11.61
C GLU A 25 -4.75 -11.10 11.52
N SER A 26 -4.88 -10.16 12.46
CA SER A 26 -5.94 -9.15 12.44
C SER A 26 -5.86 -8.27 11.18
N ALA A 27 -4.66 -7.81 10.80
CA ALA A 27 -4.46 -7.01 9.60
C ALA A 27 -4.64 -7.83 8.30
N SER A 28 -4.26 -9.11 8.30
CA SER A 28 -4.41 -10.02 7.16
C SER A 28 -5.87 -10.36 6.88
N GLN A 29 -6.68 -10.56 7.92
CA GLN A 29 -8.12 -10.85 7.79
C GLN A 29 -8.92 -9.59 7.46
N ASN A 30 -8.50 -8.44 8.00
CA ASN A 30 -9.03 -7.13 7.68
C ASN A 30 -8.13 -6.40 6.67
N LEU A 31 -7.60 -7.14 5.67
CA LEU A 31 -7.11 -6.53 4.44
C LEU A 31 -8.33 -6.00 3.69
N ASP A 32 -8.95 -4.99 4.30
CA ASP A 32 -9.82 -4.07 3.62
C ASP A 32 -8.94 -3.53 2.52
N HIS A 33 -9.13 -4.08 1.32
CA HIS A 33 -8.54 -3.55 0.11
C HIS A 33 -8.86 -2.07 0.23
N THR A 34 -7.85 -1.24 0.47
CA THR A 34 -8.01 0.21 0.50
C THR A 34 -8.16 0.63 -0.95
N SER A 35 -9.20 0.10 -1.60
CA SER A 35 -9.98 0.68 -2.66
C SER A 35 -10.64 1.92 -2.04
N MET A 36 -9.81 2.88 -1.62
CA MET A 36 -10.16 4.27 -1.78
C MET A 36 -10.54 4.37 -3.25
N SER A 37 -11.84 4.48 -3.51
CA SER A 37 -12.39 4.58 -4.85
C SER A 37 -11.58 5.63 -5.60
N LEU A 38 -10.76 5.19 -6.54
CA LEU A 38 -9.95 6.10 -7.32
C LEU A 38 -10.90 6.98 -8.12
N GLN A 39 -10.68 8.29 -8.08
CA GLN A 39 -11.49 9.22 -8.86
C GLN A 39 -11.19 9.00 -10.34
N LYS A 40 -12.16 8.47 -11.08
CA LYS A 40 -12.11 8.34 -12.54
C LYS A 40 -12.23 9.73 -13.17
N ILE A 41 -11.54 9.93 -14.27
CA ILE A 41 -11.66 11.12 -15.10
C ILE A 41 -12.24 10.73 -16.47
N ASP A 42 -12.91 11.65 -17.15
CA ASP A 42 -13.57 11.42 -18.45
C ASP A 42 -12.59 11.38 -19.64
N GLU A 43 -11.33 11.05 -19.38
CA GLU A 43 -10.29 10.91 -20.40
C GLU A 43 -9.86 9.45 -20.57
N SER A 44 -9.66 9.06 -21.83
CA SER A 44 -9.13 7.74 -22.16
C SER A 44 -7.60 7.74 -22.18
N CYS A 45 -7.00 6.64 -21.74
CA CYS A 45 -5.56 6.47 -21.79
C CYS A 45 -5.08 6.40 -23.26
N PRO A 46 -4.04 7.15 -23.66
CA PRO A 46 -3.53 7.15 -25.03
C PRO A 46 -2.81 5.85 -25.43
N ASN A 47 -2.44 5.01 -24.45
CA ASN A 47 -1.67 3.78 -24.71
C ASN A 47 -2.54 2.54 -24.91
N ASP A 48 -3.61 2.42 -24.13
CA ASP A 48 -4.45 1.20 -24.11
C ASP A 48 -5.96 1.50 -24.14
N ASN A 49 -6.33 2.78 -24.34
CA ASN A 49 -7.71 3.24 -24.37
C ASN A 49 -8.52 2.93 -23.09
N GLY A 50 -7.83 2.61 -21.99
CA GLY A 50 -8.42 2.34 -20.69
C GLY A 50 -8.86 3.61 -19.96
N ASN A 51 -9.49 3.44 -18.79
CA ASN A 51 -9.87 4.56 -17.94
C ASN A 51 -8.64 5.18 -17.26
N LEU A 52 -8.63 6.50 -17.15
CA LEU A 52 -7.65 7.22 -16.33
C LEU A 52 -8.23 7.51 -14.94
N VAL A 53 -7.36 7.49 -13.94
CA VAL A 53 -7.71 7.70 -12.53
C VAL A 53 -6.70 8.59 -11.83
N ILE A 54 -7.16 9.36 -10.84
CA ILE A 54 -6.30 10.18 -9.98
C ILE A 54 -5.75 9.32 -8.84
N ARG A 55 -4.42 9.24 -8.72
CA ARG A 55 -3.69 8.55 -7.66
C ARG A 55 -2.86 9.55 -6.85
N ARG A 56 -2.42 9.15 -5.66
CA ARG A 56 -1.48 9.92 -4.82
C ARG A 56 -0.18 9.16 -4.64
N ASN A 57 0.95 9.85 -4.71
CA ASN A 57 2.26 9.28 -4.44
C ASN A 57 2.54 9.22 -2.92
N LYS A 58 3.69 8.66 -2.50
CA LYS A 58 4.10 8.59 -1.09
C LYS A 58 4.26 9.97 -0.42
N ARG A 59 4.49 11.03 -1.20
CA ARG A 59 4.61 12.42 -0.74
C ARG A 59 3.25 13.12 -0.60
N GLY A 60 2.17 12.51 -1.11
CA GLY A 60 0.82 13.04 -1.09
C GLY A 60 0.41 13.78 -2.37
N ASP A 61 1.34 14.02 -3.30
CA ASP A 61 1.04 14.72 -4.56
C ASP A 61 0.15 13.85 -5.45
N LYS A 62 -0.80 14.49 -6.12
CA LYS A 62 -1.72 13.83 -7.06
C LYS A 62 -1.06 13.66 -8.43
N PHE A 63 -1.41 12.59 -9.12
CA PHE A 63 -1.06 12.35 -10.51
C PHE A 63 -2.16 11.53 -11.18
N ILE A 64 -2.22 11.59 -12.51
CA ILE A 64 -3.18 10.81 -13.28
C ILE A 64 -2.46 9.56 -13.81
N ALA A 65 -3.08 8.40 -13.68
CA ALA A 65 -2.52 7.12 -14.11
C ALA A 65 -3.58 6.25 -14.79
N CYS A 66 -3.15 5.32 -15.65
CA CYS A 66 -4.05 4.30 -16.18
C CYS A 66 -4.52 3.34 -15.09
N ASP A 67 -5.81 3.03 -15.09
CA ASP A 67 -6.44 2.08 -14.15
C ASP A 67 -5.92 0.64 -14.38
N ASN A 68 -5.45 0.34 -15.59
CA ASN A 68 -4.95 -0.99 -15.97
C ASN A 68 -3.53 -1.31 -15.48
N PHE A 69 -2.90 -0.47 -14.65
CA PHE A 69 -1.60 -0.79 -14.04
C PHE A 69 -1.65 -2.15 -13.32
N PRO A 70 -0.66 -3.05 -13.48
CA PRO A 70 0.66 -2.87 -14.09
C PRO A 70 0.74 -3.10 -15.61
N LYS A 71 -0.37 -3.45 -16.27
CA LYS A 71 -0.38 -3.72 -17.71
C LYS A 71 -0.16 -2.47 -18.56
N CYS A 72 -0.61 -1.32 -18.06
CA CYS A 72 -0.34 0.00 -18.64
C CYS A 72 0.33 0.89 -17.59
N ASN A 73 1.45 1.51 -17.97
CA ASN A 73 2.28 2.36 -17.11
C ASN A 73 2.15 3.86 -17.45
N PHE A 74 1.11 4.24 -18.21
CA PHE A 74 0.86 5.64 -18.54
C PHE A 74 0.58 6.45 -17.26
N THR A 75 1.26 7.59 -17.15
CA THR A 75 1.07 8.59 -16.11
C THR A 75 1.23 9.99 -16.68
N LYS A 76 0.45 10.96 -16.18
CA LYS A 76 0.62 12.39 -16.49
C LYS A 76 0.51 13.23 -15.21
N SER A 77 1.02 14.48 -15.25
CA SER A 77 0.87 15.41 -14.13
C SER A 77 -0.62 15.69 -13.88
N TYR A 78 -0.97 16.04 -12.65
CA TYR A 78 -2.33 16.46 -12.33
C TYR A 78 -2.61 17.91 -12.76
N ASP A 79 -1.56 18.72 -12.90
CA ASP A 79 -1.66 20.16 -13.21
C ASP A 79 -1.56 20.47 -14.73
N ASP A 80 -1.51 19.45 -15.58
CA ASP A 80 -1.50 19.55 -17.06
C ASP A 80 -2.93 19.53 -17.63
#